data_AF-A0A1X7G631-F1
#
_entry.id   AF-A0A1X7G631-F1
#
_cell.length_a   1.000
_cell.length_b   1.000
_cell.length_c   1.000
_cell.angle_alpha   90.00
_cell.angle_beta   90.00
_cell.angle_gamma   90.00
#
_symmetry.space_group_name_H-M   'P 1'
#
loop_
_entity.id
_entity.type
_entity.pdbx_description
1 polymer ?
#
loop_
_entity_poly.entity_id
_entity_poly.type
_entity_poly.pdbx_seq_one_letter_code
_entity_poly.pdbx_strand_id
1 'polypeptide(L)'
;MNALTNKPAVADDEQRITVLAAGLYVATAAYEAALRRTNPASAIATLDRMCETVDEIMPDVAKVVAAKGGADFAEALRAATTAPLLAFTAIEHARAEAGDGYSYVFDLLVEALEKGADPDTIRTTALDVPRRIRDLAAQAGGAR
;
A
#
# COMPACT_ATOMS: atom_id res chain seq x y z
N MET A 1 -6.80 43.59 -22.12
CA MET A 1 -6.38 43.10 -20.79
C MET A 1 -7.21 41.86 -20.46
N ASN A 2 -6.57 40.87 -19.84
CA ASN A 2 -7.05 39.56 -19.36
C ASN A 2 -6.99 38.40 -20.36
N ALA A 3 -5.78 37.84 -20.51
CA ALA A 3 -5.59 36.46 -20.93
C ALA A 3 -5.93 35.55 -19.74
N LEU A 4 -7.07 34.87 -19.83
CA LEU A 4 -7.41 33.74 -18.96
C LEU A 4 -6.43 32.60 -19.26
N THR A 5 -5.40 32.47 -18.45
CA THR A 5 -4.47 31.34 -18.44
C THR A 5 -5.20 30.11 -17.95
N ASN A 6 -5.89 29.43 -18.87
CA ASN A 6 -6.46 28.12 -18.65
C ASN A 6 -5.31 27.10 -18.63
N LYS A 7 -4.70 26.86 -17.47
CA LYS A 7 -3.78 25.73 -17.28
C LYS A 7 -4.59 24.46 -17.61
N PRO A 8 -4.15 23.59 -18.55
CA PRO A 8 -4.98 22.48 -18.99
C PRO A 8 -5.06 21.44 -17.86
N ALA A 9 -6.26 21.26 -17.29
CA ALA A 9 -6.54 20.29 -16.22
C ALA A 9 -6.06 18.86 -16.54
N VAL A 10 -5.99 18.52 -17.83
CA VAL A 10 -5.56 17.21 -18.34
C VAL A 10 -4.09 16.88 -18.02
N ALA A 11 -3.20 17.87 -18.05
CA ALA A 11 -1.77 17.64 -17.77
C ALA A 11 -1.49 17.37 -16.28
N ASP A 12 -2.32 17.94 -15.40
CA ASP A 12 -2.23 17.76 -13.94
C ASP A 12 -2.71 16.35 -13.53
N ASP A 13 -3.79 15.86 -14.16
CA ASP A 13 -4.31 14.51 -13.92
C ASP A 13 -3.41 13.41 -14.46
N GLU A 14 -2.80 13.58 -15.64
CA GLU A 14 -1.88 12.59 -16.21
C GLU A 14 -0.61 12.44 -15.35
N GLN A 15 -0.08 13.56 -14.86
CA GLN A 15 1.05 13.55 -13.93
C GLN A 15 0.68 12.89 -12.60
N ARG A 16 -0.50 13.20 -12.06
CA ARG A 16 -1.01 12.55 -10.83
C ARG A 16 -1.17 11.05 -11.00
N ILE A 17 -1.77 10.59 -12.09
CA ILE A 17 -1.93 9.16 -12.39
C ILE A 17 -0.57 8.48 -12.52
N THR A 18 0.39 9.13 -13.18
CA THR A 18 1.75 8.60 -13.33
C THR A 18 2.44 8.43 -11.98
N VAL A 19 2.32 9.42 -11.08
CA VAL A 19 2.89 9.35 -9.74
C VAL A 19 2.26 8.21 -8.92
N LEU A 20 0.93 8.09 -8.97
CA LEU A 20 0.22 7.02 -8.27
C LEU A 20 0.62 5.64 -8.79
N ALA A 21 0.71 5.46 -10.11
CA ALA A 21 1.14 4.22 -10.72
C ALA A 21 2.59 3.87 -10.37
N ALA A 22 3.49 4.86 -10.38
CA ALA A 22 4.88 4.67 -9.99
C ALA A 22 5.02 4.28 -8.51
N GLY A 23 4.29 4.95 -7.62
CA GLY A 23 4.30 4.64 -6.19
C GLY A 23 3.76 3.23 -5.91
N LEU A 24 2.65 2.86 -6.54
CA LEU A 24 2.10 1.50 -6.44
C LEU A 24 3.10 0.45 -6.95
N TYR A 25 3.72 0.68 -8.11
CA TYR A 25 4.73 -0.23 -8.65
C TYR A 25 5.91 -0.45 -7.69
N VAL A 26 6.44 0.62 -7.09
CA VAL A 26 7.53 0.54 -6.12
C VAL A 26 7.09 -0.26 -4.88
N ALA A 27 5.88 0.00 -4.38
CA ALA A 27 5.34 -0.73 -3.22
C ALA A 27 5.13 -2.21 -3.50
N THR A 28 4.56 -2.59 -4.65
CA THR A 28 4.39 -4.00 -5.07
C THR A 28 5.73 -4.69 -5.21
N ALA A 29 6.72 -4.05 -5.84
CA ALA A 29 8.07 -4.62 -5.97
C ALA A 29 8.74 -4.83 -4.60
N ALA A 30 8.57 -3.89 -3.66
CA ALA A 30 9.06 -4.04 -2.29
C ALA A 30 8.36 -5.18 -1.55
N TYR A 31 7.04 -5.31 -1.71
CA TYR A 31 6.25 -6.39 -1.14
C TYR A 31 6.71 -7.77 -1.65
N GLU A 32 6.79 -7.95 -2.96
CA GLU A 32 7.28 -9.20 -3.55
C GLU A 32 8.71 -9.52 -3.10
N ALA A 33 9.58 -8.52 -3.01
CA ALA A 33 10.96 -8.69 -2.55
C ALA A 33 11.01 -9.13 -1.08
N ALA A 34 10.13 -8.59 -0.22
CA ALA A 34 10.02 -9.02 1.17
C ALA A 34 9.62 -10.49 1.25
N LEU A 35 8.56 -10.89 0.54
CA LEU A 35 8.07 -12.27 0.52
C LEU A 35 9.11 -13.28 -0.01
N ARG A 36 9.90 -12.92 -1.02
CA ARG A 36 10.89 -13.83 -1.63
C ARG A 36 12.14 -14.04 -0.77
N ARG A 37 12.50 -13.09 0.09
CA ARG A 37 13.77 -13.09 0.83
C ARG A 37 13.70 -13.72 2.21
N THR A 38 12.50 -14.07 2.67
CA THR A 38 12.26 -14.36 4.07
C THR A 38 11.26 -15.51 4.25
N ASN A 39 11.26 -16.13 5.43
CA ASN A 39 10.14 -16.97 5.83
C ASN A 39 8.95 -16.05 6.21
N PRO A 40 7.70 -16.54 6.26
CA PRO A 40 6.51 -15.68 6.42
C PRO A 40 6.59 -14.73 7.63
N ALA A 41 7.13 -15.19 8.76
CA ALA A 41 7.30 -14.38 9.96
C ALA A 41 8.35 -13.25 9.79
N SER A 42 9.37 -13.45 8.96
CA SER A 42 10.37 -12.42 8.66
C SER A 42 9.99 -11.50 7.50
N ALA A 43 8.97 -11.87 6.71
CA ALA A 43 8.39 -11.00 5.70
C ALA A 43 7.67 -9.82 6.34
N ILE A 44 6.84 -10.07 7.36
CA ILE A 44 6.14 -9.03 8.14
C ILE A 44 7.14 -8.05 8.75
N ALA A 45 8.16 -8.54 9.45
CA ALA A 45 9.18 -7.67 10.05
C ALA A 45 9.99 -6.87 9.02
N THR A 46 10.15 -7.42 7.81
CA THR A 46 10.81 -6.71 6.70
C THR A 46 9.91 -5.60 6.17
N LEU A 47 8.61 -5.86 6.02
CA LEU A 47 7.62 -4.88 5.59
C LEU A 47 7.45 -3.74 6.60
N ASP A 48 7.37 -4.07 7.90
CA ASP A 48 7.34 -3.07 8.99
C ASP A 48 8.57 -2.16 8.90
N ARG A 49 9.76 -2.73 8.76
CA ARG A 49 10.99 -1.95 8.57
C ARG A 49 10.94 -1.12 7.31
N MET A 50 10.44 -1.63 6.18
CA MET A 50 10.31 -0.84 4.96
C MET A 50 9.37 0.36 5.18
N CYS A 51 8.25 0.19 5.89
CA CYS A 51 7.36 1.31 6.24
C CYS A 51 8.06 2.37 7.11
N GLU A 52 8.83 1.94 8.12
CA GLU A 52 9.62 2.85 8.98
C GLU A 52 10.72 3.57 8.19
N THR A 53 11.48 2.81 7.39
CA THR A 53 12.61 3.31 6.61
C THR A 53 12.16 4.21 5.46
N VAL A 54 10.95 4.04 4.91
CA VAL A 54 10.43 4.93 3.84
C VAL A 54 10.51 6.39 4.28
N ASP A 55 10.08 6.73 5.50
CA ASP A 55 10.17 8.10 5.99
C ASP A 55 11.62 8.57 6.21
N GLU A 56 12.53 7.66 6.56
CA GLU A 56 13.96 7.95 6.77
C GLU A 56 14.72 8.19 5.46
N ILE A 57 14.47 7.38 4.43
CA ILE A 57 15.20 7.46 3.15
C ILE A 57 14.59 8.46 2.19
N MET A 58 13.32 8.82 2.38
CA MET A 58 12.64 9.65 1.39
C MET A 58 13.22 11.05 1.22
N PRO A 59 13.76 11.73 2.24
CA PRO A 59 14.48 12.99 2.01
C PRO A 59 15.67 12.83 1.04
N ASP A 60 16.35 11.69 1.04
CA ASP A 60 17.48 11.44 0.13
C ASP A 60 17.01 10.99 -1.26
N VAL A 61 15.98 10.14 -1.34
CA VAL A 61 15.31 9.83 -2.61
C VAL A 61 14.73 11.11 -3.23
N ALA A 62 14.15 11.98 -2.42
CA ALA A 62 13.66 13.28 -2.81
C ALA A 62 14.79 14.18 -3.29
N LYS A 63 16.00 14.16 -2.72
CA LYS A 63 17.14 14.92 -3.29
C LYS A 63 17.50 14.41 -4.69
N VAL A 64 17.50 13.10 -4.91
CA VAL A 64 17.80 12.48 -6.22
C VAL A 64 16.71 12.78 -7.25
N VAL A 65 15.44 12.71 -6.82
CA VAL A 65 14.27 12.91 -7.67
C VAL A 65 13.98 14.39 -7.90
N ALA A 66 14.05 15.23 -6.86
CA ALA A 66 13.82 16.67 -6.92
C ALA A 66 14.89 17.40 -7.75
N ALA A 67 16.10 16.84 -7.86
CA ALA A 67 17.11 17.33 -8.81
C ALA A 67 16.63 17.32 -10.27
N LYS A 68 15.56 16.56 -10.60
CA LYS A 68 14.93 16.51 -11.93
C LYS A 68 13.45 16.88 -11.96
N GLY A 69 12.70 16.68 -10.87
CA GLY A 69 11.23 16.82 -10.84
C GLY A 69 10.66 17.79 -9.79
N GLY A 70 11.50 18.43 -8.96
CA GLY A 70 11.06 19.32 -7.87
C GLY A 70 10.59 18.59 -6.60
N ALA A 71 10.49 19.33 -5.49
CA ALA A 71 10.17 18.80 -4.17
C ALA A 71 8.73 18.25 -4.07
N ASP A 72 7.77 18.92 -4.70
CA ASP A 72 6.36 18.50 -4.68
C ASP A 72 6.14 17.14 -5.34
N PHE A 73 6.87 16.84 -6.42
CA PHE A 73 6.82 15.53 -7.08
C PHE A 73 7.40 14.43 -6.18
N ALA A 74 8.50 14.71 -5.48
CA ALA A 74 9.10 13.75 -4.56
C ALA A 74 8.17 13.41 -3.39
N GLU A 75 7.48 14.41 -2.84
CA GLU A 75 6.49 14.20 -1.77
C GLU A 75 5.25 13.44 -2.28
N ALA A 76 4.78 13.76 -3.48
CA ALA A 76 3.67 13.03 -4.10
C ALA A 76 4.04 11.55 -4.34
N LEU A 77 5.26 11.27 -4.80
CA LEU A 77 5.76 9.91 -4.98
C LEU A 77 5.92 9.17 -3.64
N ARG A 78 6.37 9.87 -2.59
CA ARG A 78 6.43 9.31 -1.23
C ARG A 78 5.06 8.83 -0.81
N ALA A 79 4.08 9.73 -0.79
CA ALA A 79 2.71 9.41 -0.37
C ALA A 79 2.11 8.26 -1.20
N ALA A 80 2.31 8.28 -2.51
CA ALA A 80 1.87 7.24 -3.44
C ALA A 80 2.53 5.87 -3.19
N THR A 81 3.71 5.83 -2.56
CA THR A 81 4.42 4.58 -2.22
C THR A 81 4.07 4.10 -0.82
N THR A 82 4.01 5.02 0.15
CA THR A 82 3.80 4.69 1.57
C THR A 82 2.44 4.05 1.80
N ALA A 83 1.37 4.58 1.21
CA ALA A 83 0.01 4.10 1.48
C ALA A 83 -0.20 2.64 1.03
N PRO A 84 0.15 2.23 -0.22
CA PRO A 84 0.08 0.82 -0.61
C PRO A 84 0.99 -0.08 0.22
N LEU A 85 2.19 0.37 0.60
CA LEU A 85 3.11 -0.43 1.42
C LEU A 85 2.50 -0.73 2.80
N LEU A 86 1.91 0.28 3.46
CA LEU A 86 1.19 0.10 4.71
C LEU A 86 -0.01 -0.85 4.58
N ALA A 87 -0.68 -0.84 3.44
CA ALA A 87 -1.78 -1.76 3.16
C ALA A 87 -1.29 -3.20 3.00
N PHE A 88 -0.20 -3.45 2.25
CA PHE A 88 0.43 -4.77 2.16
C PHE A 88 0.88 -5.29 3.54
N THR A 89 1.51 -4.44 4.34
CA THR A 89 1.91 -4.78 5.71
C THR A 89 0.69 -5.20 6.55
N ALA A 90 -0.41 -4.43 6.49
CA ALA A 90 -1.63 -4.75 7.21
C ALA A 90 -2.26 -6.08 6.76
N ILE A 91 -2.21 -6.39 5.45
CA ILE A 91 -2.66 -7.68 4.91
C ILE A 91 -1.88 -8.83 5.55
N GLU A 92 -0.56 -8.77 5.61
CA GLU A 92 0.26 -9.87 6.13
C GLU A 92 0.10 -10.05 7.65
N HIS A 93 -0.01 -8.96 8.41
CA HIS A 93 -0.35 -9.04 9.84
C HIS A 93 -1.72 -9.70 10.04
N ALA A 94 -2.73 -9.29 9.28
CA ALA A 94 -4.07 -9.86 9.38
C ALA A 94 -4.12 -11.33 8.92
N ARG A 95 -3.33 -11.70 7.90
CA ARG A 95 -3.17 -13.09 7.43
C ARG A 95 -2.60 -13.96 8.55
N ALA A 96 -1.56 -13.49 9.23
CA ALA A 96 -0.98 -14.19 10.36
C ALA A 96 -1.95 -14.33 11.55
N GLU A 97 -2.77 -13.31 11.82
CA GLU A 97 -3.78 -13.34 12.89
C GLU A 97 -4.95 -14.30 12.57
N ALA A 98 -5.42 -14.32 11.32
CA ALA A 98 -6.56 -15.13 10.89
C ALA A 98 -6.24 -16.64 10.75
N GLY A 99 -4.98 -16.98 10.48
CA GLY A 99 -4.52 -18.34 10.27
C GLY A 99 -4.80 -18.90 8.87
N ASP A 100 -4.23 -20.07 8.57
CA ASP A 100 -4.07 -20.60 7.21
C ASP A 100 -5.38 -20.78 6.41
N GLY A 101 -6.50 -21.02 7.10
CA GLY A 101 -7.80 -21.32 6.49
C GLY A 101 -8.47 -20.15 5.74
N TYR A 102 -7.95 -18.92 5.89
CA TYR A 102 -8.52 -17.71 5.30
C TYR A 102 -7.57 -17.00 4.32
N SER A 103 -6.47 -17.66 3.92
CA SER A 103 -5.43 -17.09 3.04
C SER A 103 -5.99 -16.47 1.76
N TYR A 104 -7.03 -17.08 1.16
CA TYR A 104 -7.65 -16.61 -0.09
C TYR A 104 -8.26 -15.19 0.03
N VAL A 105 -8.72 -14.79 1.22
CA VAL A 105 -9.26 -13.44 1.43
C VAL A 105 -8.14 -12.41 1.31
N PHE A 106 -6.98 -12.73 1.87
CA PHE A 106 -5.81 -11.86 1.84
C PHE A 106 -5.19 -11.81 0.44
N ASP A 107 -5.17 -12.93 -0.29
CA ASP A 107 -4.75 -12.95 -1.70
C ASP A 107 -5.64 -12.06 -2.57
N LEU A 108 -6.96 -12.05 -2.34
CA LEU A 108 -7.88 -11.14 -3.05
C LEU A 108 -7.61 -9.66 -2.72
N LEU A 109 -7.26 -9.35 -1.47
CA LEU A 109 -6.92 -7.98 -1.07
C LEU A 109 -5.60 -7.51 -1.70
N VAL A 110 -4.60 -8.40 -1.80
CA VAL A 110 -3.35 -8.15 -2.54
C VAL A 110 -3.66 -7.86 -4.00
N GLU A 111 -4.40 -8.75 -4.67
CA GLU A 111 -4.75 -8.59 -6.09
C GLU A 111 -5.54 -7.31 -6.35
N ALA A 112 -6.47 -6.95 -5.46
CA ALA A 112 -7.22 -5.70 -5.56
C ALA A 112 -6.30 -4.48 -5.45
N LEU A 113 -5.37 -4.48 -4.50
CA LEU A 113 -4.40 -3.40 -4.32
C LEU A 113 -3.47 -3.27 -5.53
N GLU A 114 -2.96 -4.37 -6.07
CA GLU A 114 -2.12 -4.40 -7.28
C GLU A 114 -2.86 -3.85 -8.51
N LYS A 115 -4.19 -3.99 -8.56
CA LYS A 115 -5.05 -3.42 -9.61
C LYS A 115 -5.47 -1.97 -9.34
N GLY A 116 -4.92 -1.34 -8.31
CA GLY A 116 -5.15 0.07 -8.00
C GLY A 116 -6.37 0.35 -7.11
N ALA A 117 -6.82 -0.63 -6.32
CA ALA A 117 -7.78 -0.35 -5.25
C ALA A 117 -7.20 0.64 -4.24
N ASP A 118 -8.08 1.40 -3.59
CA ASP A 118 -7.70 2.40 -2.60
C ASP A 118 -6.94 1.77 -1.40
N PRO A 119 -5.68 2.16 -1.13
CA PRO A 119 -4.87 1.54 -0.08
C PRO A 119 -5.46 1.67 1.32
N ASP A 120 -6.10 2.78 1.65
CA ASP A 120 -6.69 2.99 2.98
C ASP A 120 -7.90 2.08 3.19
N THR A 121 -8.74 1.91 2.17
CA THR A 121 -9.83 0.93 2.17
C THR A 121 -9.32 -0.50 2.31
N ILE A 122 -8.25 -0.87 1.58
CA ILE A 122 -7.64 -2.21 1.69
C ILE A 122 -7.06 -2.42 3.09
N ARG A 123 -6.32 -1.45 3.62
CA ARG A 123 -5.72 -1.51 4.96
C ARG A 123 -6.77 -1.69 6.04
N THR A 124 -7.80 -0.87 6.04
CA THR A 124 -8.89 -0.95 7.02
C THR A 124 -9.66 -2.27 6.89
N THR A 125 -9.90 -2.73 5.67
CA THR A 125 -10.54 -4.03 5.42
C THR A 125 -9.69 -5.19 5.95
N ALA A 126 -8.39 -5.21 5.64
CA ALA A 126 -7.47 -6.24 6.10
C ALA A 126 -7.48 -6.36 7.62
N LEU A 127 -7.37 -5.24 8.35
CA LEU A 127 -7.37 -5.21 9.81
C LEU A 127 -8.71 -5.66 10.43
N ASP A 128 -9.82 -5.53 9.71
CA ASP A 128 -11.15 -5.91 10.21
C ASP A 128 -11.49 -7.39 9.95
N VAL A 129 -10.87 -8.02 8.94
CA VAL A 129 -11.14 -9.41 8.53
C VAL A 129 -10.97 -10.42 9.68
N PRO A 130 -9.88 -10.42 10.47
CA PRO A 130 -9.71 -11.37 11.58
C PRO A 130 -10.85 -11.30 12.61
N ARG A 131 -11.31 -10.09 12.95
CA ARG A 131 -12.45 -9.89 13.85
C ARG A 131 -13.73 -10.47 13.25
N ARG A 132 -14.03 -10.19 11.98
CA ARG A 132 -15.23 -10.72 11.30
C ARG A 132 -15.23 -12.25 11.25
N ILE A 133 -14.07 -12.86 11.02
CA ILE A 133 -13.90 -14.32 11.04
C ILE A 133 -14.27 -14.88 12.42
N ARG A 134 -13.76 -14.28 13.50
CA ARG A 134 -14.10 -14.69 14.88
C ARG A 134 -15.59 -14.55 15.17
N ASP A 135 -16.20 -13.43 14.77
CA ASP A 135 -17.62 -13.16 14.99
C ASP A 135 -18.50 -14.19 14.25
N LEU A 136 -18.15 -14.53 13.00
CA LEU A 136 -18.86 -15.55 12.21
C LEU A 136 -18.69 -16.95 12.81
N ALA A 137 -17.48 -17.30 13.28
CA ALA A 137 -17.23 -18.58 13.93
C ALA A 137 -18.03 -18.74 15.22
N ALA A 138 -18.15 -17.67 16.02
CA ALA A 138 -18.97 -17.66 17.23
C ALA A 138 -20.47 -17.85 16.93
N GLN A 139 -20.98 -17.19 15.89
CA GLN A 139 -22.37 -17.35 15.44
C GLN A 139 -22.66 -18.77 14.94
N ALA A 140 -21.73 -19.37 14.19
CA ALA A 140 -21.87 -20.74 13.70
C ALA A 140 -21.74 -21.79 14.83
N GLY A 141 -20.91 -21.51 15.85
CA GLY A 141 -20.72 -22.40 17.01
C GLY A 141 -21.82 -22.30 18.07
N GLY A 142 -22.54 -21.17 18.15
CA GLY A 142 -23.65 -20.94 19.07
C GLY A 142 -25.01 -21.48 18.62
N ALA A 143 -25.10 -22.09 17.43
CA ALA A 143 -26.31 -22.72 16.89
C ALA A 143 -26.49 -24.19 17.34
N ARG A 144 -25.99 -24.55 18.53
CA ARG A 144 -26.15 -25.89 19.13
C ARG A 144 -26.91 -25.82 20.44
#